data_AF-A0A2V5ST34-F1
#
_entry.id   AF-A0A2V5ST34-F1
#
_cell.length_a   1.000
_cell.length_b   1.000
_cell.length_c   1.000
_cell.angle_alpha   90.00
_cell.angle_beta   90.00
_cell.angle_gamma   90.00
#
_symmetry.space_group_name_H-M   'P 1'
#
loop_
_entity.id
_entity.type
_entity.pdbx_description
1 polymer ?
#
loop_
_entity_poly.entity_id
_entity_poly.type
_entity_poly.pdbx_seq_one_letter_code
_entity_poly.pdbx_strand_id
1 'polypeptide(L)'
;MNAETTVGAARKASGWSMLWGILMFICGILAICLPLASSIGLVIVLAWLILFAGIAHLIFAFQSHSIGGVLWQVLLAIVYAIAGIYMLMNPLLGVLTLTLVLAVFFLFEGILEIVLYFRIRRIPYAGWVLFDGIITL
;
A
#
# COMPACT_ATOMS: atom_id res chain seq x y z
N MET A 1 10.06 42.73 -18.17
CA MET A 1 9.56 41.34 -18.20
C MET A 1 8.04 41.43 -18.20
N ASN A 2 7.43 41.27 -19.37
CA ASN A 2 6.10 41.84 -19.65
C ASN A 2 4.99 40.83 -19.32
N ALA A 3 3.90 41.29 -18.70
CA ALA A 3 2.79 40.46 -18.23
C ALA A 3 2.23 39.53 -19.32
N GLU A 4 2.27 39.94 -20.59
CA GLU A 4 1.80 39.15 -21.74
C GLU A 4 2.54 37.82 -21.93
N THR A 5 3.83 37.75 -21.58
CA THR A 5 4.62 36.50 -21.67
C THR A 5 4.23 35.46 -20.61
N THR A 6 3.79 35.91 -19.44
CA THR A 6 3.39 35.02 -18.33
C THR A 6 2.05 34.33 -18.59
N VAL A 7 1.10 35.03 -19.23
CA VAL A 7 -0.24 34.49 -19.53
C VAL A 7 -0.17 33.47 -20.69
N GLY A 8 0.66 33.72 -21.70
CA GLY A 8 0.88 32.78 -22.81
C GLY A 8 1.55 31.46 -22.38
N ALA A 9 2.56 31.54 -21.51
CA ALA A 9 3.22 30.37 -20.94
C ALA A 9 2.30 29.57 -20.00
N ALA A 10 1.47 30.25 -19.19
CA ALA A 10 0.51 29.61 -18.30
C ALA A 10 -0.58 28.84 -19.06
N ARG A 11 -1.09 29.37 -20.18
CA ARG A 11 -2.13 28.69 -20.98
C ARG A 11 -1.59 27.43 -21.68
N LYS A 12 -0.33 27.45 -22.14
CA LYS A 12 0.33 26.28 -22.74
C LYS A 12 0.71 25.23 -21.69
N ALA A 13 1.20 25.66 -20.53
CA ALA A 13 1.45 24.80 -19.37
C ALA A 13 0.14 24.18 -18.82
N SER A 14 -0.97 24.93 -18.82
CA SER A 14 -2.29 24.45 -18.43
C SER A 14 -2.83 23.39 -19.40
N GLY A 15 -2.68 23.58 -20.71
CA GLY A 15 -3.04 22.56 -21.70
C GLY A 15 -2.22 21.27 -21.53
N TRP A 16 -0.93 21.40 -21.22
CA TRP A 16 -0.06 20.26 -20.92
C TRP A 16 -0.48 19.55 -19.64
N SER A 17 -0.74 20.29 -18.56
CA SER A 17 -1.21 19.73 -17.27
C SER A 17 -2.57 19.05 -17.39
N MET A 18 -3.49 19.60 -18.20
CA MET A 18 -4.81 19.01 -18.43
C MET A 18 -4.71 17.69 -19.20
N LEU A 19 -3.79 17.62 -20.18
CA LEU A 19 -3.51 16.38 -20.92
C LEU A 19 -2.97 15.29 -19.99
N TRP A 20 -2.04 15.61 -19.10
CA TRP A 20 -1.53 14.67 -18.10
C TRP A 20 -2.64 14.20 -17.14
N GLY A 21 -3.53 15.09 -16.72
CA GLY A 21 -4.68 14.74 -15.89
C GLY A 21 -5.65 13.79 -16.58
N ILE A 22 -6.00 14.05 -17.84
CA ILE A 22 -6.88 13.17 -18.64
C ILE A 22 -6.21 11.81 -18.88
N LEU A 23 -4.91 11.80 -19.18
CA LEU A 23 -4.15 10.57 -19.39
C LEU A 23 -4.10 9.72 -18.10
N MET A 24 -3.83 10.36 -16.96
CA MET A 24 -3.88 9.73 -15.62
C MET A 24 -5.26 9.17 -15.31
N PHE A 25 -6.33 9.90 -15.65
CA PHE A 25 -7.69 9.45 -15.43
C PHE A 25 -8.02 8.18 -16.24
N ILE A 26 -7.66 8.17 -17.53
CA ILE A 26 -7.85 6.99 -18.38
C ILE A 26 -7.00 5.81 -17.87
N CYS A 27 -5.75 6.06 -17.48
CA CYS A 27 -4.89 5.03 -16.89
C CYS A 27 -5.49 4.46 -15.59
N GLY A 28 -6.08 5.31 -14.75
CA GLY A 28 -6.78 4.90 -13.53
C GLY A 28 -7.98 4.00 -13.84
N ILE A 29 -8.82 4.36 -14.82
CA ILE A 29 -9.94 3.51 -15.26
C ILE A 29 -9.42 2.17 -15.79
N LEU A 30 -8.38 2.18 -16.63
CA LEU A 30 -7.79 0.95 -17.15
C LEU A 30 -7.20 0.07 -16.03
N ALA A 31 -6.62 0.67 -14.99
CA ALA A 31 -6.12 -0.05 -13.82
C ALA A 31 -7.24 -0.72 -13.02
N ILE A 32 -8.43 -0.12 -12.96
CA ILE A 32 -9.62 -0.72 -12.33
C ILE A 32 -10.16 -1.88 -13.19
N CYS A 33 -10.21 -1.71 -14.51
CA CYS A 33 -10.68 -2.75 -15.43
C CYS A 33 -9.73 -3.96 -15.49
N LEU A 34 -8.44 -3.77 -15.25
CA LEU A 34 -7.39 -4.80 -15.30
C LEU A 34 -6.76 -4.98 -13.92
N PRO A 35 -7.48 -5.57 -12.95
CA PRO A 35 -7.02 -5.67 -11.56
C PRO A 35 -5.74 -6.47 -11.43
N LEU A 36 -5.50 -7.46 -12.31
CA LEU A 36 -4.28 -8.27 -12.28
C LEU A 36 -3.02 -7.43 -12.61
N ALA A 37 -3.11 -6.58 -13.64
CA ALA A 37 -2.01 -5.69 -14.01
C ALA A 37 -1.75 -4.62 -12.93
N SER A 38 -2.82 -4.05 -12.38
CA SER A 38 -2.75 -3.09 -11.27
C SER A 38 -2.12 -3.71 -10.02
N SER A 39 -2.52 -4.94 -9.66
CA SER A 39 -1.99 -5.67 -8.51
C SER A 39 -0.50 -5.96 -8.64
N ILE A 40 -0.03 -6.34 -9.83
CA ILE A 40 1.41 -6.53 -10.10
C ILE A 40 2.16 -5.20 -9.92
N GLY A 41 1.60 -4.08 -10.41
CA GLY A 41 2.18 -2.76 -10.19
C GLY A 41 2.32 -2.41 -8.71
N LEU A 42 1.28 -2.67 -7.92
CA LEU A 42 1.29 -2.49 -6.46
C LEU A 42 2.37 -3.35 -5.79
N VAL A 43 2.48 -4.62 -6.17
CA VAL A 43 3.51 -5.55 -5.68
C VAL A 43 4.91 -5.04 -5.97
N ILE A 44 5.17 -4.52 -7.18
CA ILE A 44 6.48 -3.97 -7.53
C ILE A 44 6.82 -2.76 -6.65
N VAL A 45 5.87 -1.84 -6.45
CA VAL A 45 6.06 -0.68 -5.58
C VAL A 45 6.34 -1.12 -4.13
N LEU A 46 5.58 -2.09 -3.61
CA LEU A 46 5.80 -2.64 -2.28
C LEU A 46 7.15 -3.35 -2.15
N ALA A 47 7.60 -4.09 -3.17
CA ALA A 47 8.90 -4.73 -3.15
C ALA A 47 10.03 -3.71 -3.05
N TRP A 48 9.95 -2.60 -3.79
CA TRP A 48 10.90 -1.49 -3.65
C TRP A 48 10.88 -0.88 -2.25
N LEU A 49 9.70 -0.65 -1.67
CA LEU A 49 9.57 -0.14 -0.30
C LEU A 49 10.21 -1.10 0.73
N ILE A 50 10.00 -2.40 0.58
CA ILE A 50 10.59 -3.44 1.44
C ILE A 50 12.12 -3.44 1.31
N LEU A 51 12.66 -3.29 0.11
CA LEU A 51 14.11 -3.17 -0.10
C LEU A 51 14.68 -1.93 0.58
N PHE A 52 14.01 -0.77 0.45
CA PHE A 52 14.43 0.44 1.15
C PHE A 52 14.34 0.29 2.68
N ALA A 53 13.32 -0.39 3.19
CA ALA A 53 13.22 -0.72 4.61
C ALA A 53 14.35 -1.64 5.08
N GLY A 54 14.77 -2.61 4.27
CA GLY A 54 15.94 -3.45 4.55
C GLY A 54 17.23 -2.64 4.66
N ILE A 55 17.42 -1.67 3.77
CA ILE A 55 18.57 -0.73 3.85
C ILE A 55 18.47 0.13 5.12
N ALA A 56 17.29 0.62 5.48
CA ALA A 56 17.08 1.37 6.71
C ALA A 56 17.44 0.53 7.95
N HIS A 57 17.02 -0.74 7.99
CA HIS A 57 17.41 -1.66 9.07
C HIS A 57 18.92 -1.86 9.17
N LEU A 58 19.63 -1.91 8.04
CA LEU A 58 21.09 -1.97 8.02
C LEU A 58 21.71 -0.71 8.65
N ILE A 59 21.17 0.48 8.36
CA ILE A 59 21.64 1.74 8.95
C ILE A 59 21.39 1.76 10.46
N PHE A 60 20.21 1.33 10.91
CA PHE A 60 19.90 1.24 12.33
C PHE A 60 20.79 0.23 13.08
N ALA A 61 21.19 -0.86 12.42
CA ALA A 61 22.16 -1.83 12.95
C ALA A 61 23.49 -1.18 13.35
N PHE A 62 23.95 -0.17 12.61
CA PHE A 62 25.16 0.56 12.96
C PHE A 62 24.97 1.60 14.07
N GLN A 63 23.73 1.97 14.37
CA GLN A 63 23.42 2.98 15.40
C GLN A 63 23.12 2.37 16.77
N SER A 64 22.76 1.08 16.83
CA SER A 64 22.54 0.36 18.09
C SER A 64 23.86 0.03 18.79
N HIS A 65 24.06 0.55 20.01
CA HIS A 65 25.22 0.25 20.86
C HIS A 65 25.15 -1.12 21.56
N SER A 66 24.10 -1.92 21.32
CA SER A 66 23.89 -3.24 21.93
C SER A 66 24.10 -4.35 20.89
N ILE A 67 25.02 -5.27 21.17
CA ILE A 67 25.32 -6.44 20.31
C ILE A 67 24.05 -7.23 19.96
N GLY A 68 23.10 -7.35 20.90
CA GLY A 68 21.82 -8.04 20.66
C GLY A 68 20.89 -7.28 19.71
N GLY A 69 20.88 -5.94 19.77
CA GLY A 69 20.09 -5.09 18.87
C GLY A 69 20.64 -5.12 17.44
N VAL A 70 21.97 -5.08 17.30
CA VAL A 70 22.65 -5.17 15.99
C VAL A 70 22.33 -6.50 15.31
N LEU A 71 22.46 -7.63 16.03
CA LEU A 71 22.21 -8.95 15.45
C LEU A 71 20.76 -9.08 14.94
N TRP A 72 19.80 -8.57 15.70
CA TRP A 72 18.38 -8.57 15.32
C TRP A 72 18.12 -7.69 14.09
N GLN A 73 18.72 -6.50 14.03
CA GLN A 73 18.55 -5.59 12.89
C GLN A 73 19.20 -6.12 11.61
N VAL A 74 20.36 -6.78 11.71
CA VAL A 74 21.00 -7.45 10.56
C VAL A 74 20.15 -8.61 10.07
N LEU A 75 19.59 -9.42 10.97
CA LEU A 75 18.68 -10.50 10.60
C LEU A 75 17.45 -9.95 9.85
N LEU A 76 16.83 -8.89 10.36
CA LEU A 76 15.71 -8.22 9.69
C LEU A 76 16.14 -7.67 8.32
N ALA A 77 17.29 -7.00 8.21
CA ALA A 77 17.79 -6.49 6.93
C ALA A 77 17.93 -7.60 5.89
N ILE A 78 18.46 -8.77 6.28
CA ILE A 78 18.59 -9.95 5.39
C ILE A 78 17.20 -10.46 4.99
N VAL A 79 16.28 -10.63 5.94
CA VAL A 79 14.92 -11.10 5.66
C VAL A 79 14.21 -10.15 4.68
N TYR A 80 14.29 -8.84 4.91
CA TYR A 80 13.68 -7.83 4.04
C TYR A 80 14.32 -7.80 2.65
N ALA A 81 15.65 -7.93 2.56
CA ALA A 81 16.34 -8.00 1.28
C ALA A 81 15.92 -9.24 0.48
N ILE A 82 15.89 -10.42 1.11
CA ILE A 82 15.45 -11.67 0.47
C ILE A 82 13.99 -11.56 0.04
N ALA A 83 13.11 -11.09 0.92
CA ALA A 83 11.68 -10.93 0.62
C ALA A 83 11.46 -9.96 -0.55
N GLY A 84 12.10 -8.79 -0.55
CA GLY A 84 11.98 -7.81 -1.61
C GLY A 84 12.50 -8.31 -2.96
N ILE A 85 13.67 -8.97 -2.98
CA ILE A 85 14.22 -9.56 -4.21
C ILE A 85 13.31 -10.68 -4.72
N TYR A 86 12.84 -11.56 -3.84
CA TYR A 86 11.97 -12.67 -4.22
C TYR A 86 10.65 -12.17 -4.83
N MET A 87 10.07 -11.12 -4.24
CA MET A 87 8.83 -10.49 -4.70
C MET A 87 9.01 -9.79 -6.05
N LEU A 88 10.19 -9.23 -6.35
CA LEU A 88 10.52 -8.71 -7.69
C LEU A 88 10.71 -9.82 -8.73
N MET A 89 11.31 -10.95 -8.36
CA MET A 89 11.51 -12.09 -9.27
C MET A 89 10.21 -12.81 -9.59
N ASN A 90 9.31 -12.93 -8.61
CA ASN A 90 8.02 -13.62 -8.75
C ASN A 90 6.88 -12.74 -8.24
N PRO A 91 6.50 -11.69 -8.98
CA PRO A 91 5.46 -10.75 -8.54
C PRO A 91 4.09 -11.42 -8.38
N LEU A 92 3.84 -12.52 -9.09
CA LEU A 92 2.60 -13.28 -8.97
C LEU A 92 2.43 -13.90 -7.58
N LEU A 93 3.53 -14.37 -6.96
CA LEU A 93 3.52 -14.81 -5.57
C LEU A 93 3.31 -13.63 -4.62
N GLY A 94 3.87 -12.47 -4.94
CA GLY A 94 3.61 -11.22 -4.23
C GLY A 94 2.11 -10.91 -4.17
N VAL A 95 1.41 -11.00 -5.30
CA VAL A 95 -0.05 -10.78 -5.35
C VAL A 95 -0.77 -11.79 -4.44
N LEU A 96 -0.45 -13.08 -4.56
CA LEU A 96 -1.06 -14.12 -3.71
C LEU A 96 -0.84 -13.87 -2.22
N THR A 97 0.39 -13.51 -1.82
CA THR A 97 0.70 -13.22 -0.41
C THR A 97 -0.08 -12.01 0.10
N LEU A 98 -0.16 -10.92 -0.67
CA LEU A 98 -0.94 -9.74 -0.30
C LEU A 98 -2.43 -10.05 -0.19
N THR A 99 -2.98 -10.81 -1.14
CA THR A 99 -4.38 -11.24 -1.09
C THR A 99 -4.65 -12.11 0.14
N LEU A 100 -3.74 -13.04 0.47
CA LEU A 100 -3.90 -13.90 1.64
C LEU A 100 -3.82 -13.10 2.95
N VAL A 101 -2.87 -12.15 3.04
CA VAL A 101 -2.77 -11.23 4.18
C VAL A 101 -4.05 -10.40 4.34
N LEU A 102 -4.58 -9.85 3.25
CA LEU A 102 -5.85 -9.10 3.27
C LEU A 102 -7.03 -9.99 3.67
N ALA A 103 -7.11 -11.21 3.15
CA ALA A 103 -8.16 -12.15 3.51
C ALA A 103 -8.15 -12.47 5.01
N VAL A 104 -6.96 -12.74 5.58
CA VAL A 104 -6.81 -12.96 7.02
C VAL A 104 -7.18 -11.70 7.81
N PHE A 105 -6.73 -10.53 7.35
CA PHE A 105 -7.06 -9.25 7.98
C PHE A 105 -8.58 -9.00 8.02
N PHE A 106 -9.28 -9.17 6.90
CA PHE A 106 -10.73 -9.02 6.81
C PHE A 106 -11.48 -10.06 7.65
N LEU A 107 -11.00 -11.30 7.73
CA LEU A 107 -11.55 -12.29 8.66
C LEU A 107 -11.47 -11.82 10.11
N PHE A 108 -10.32 -11.29 10.54
CA PHE A 108 -10.16 -10.75 11.90
C PHE A 108 -11.06 -9.53 12.12
N GLU A 109 -11.08 -8.59 11.17
CA GLU A 109 -11.91 -7.38 11.22
C GLU A 109 -13.40 -7.73 11.36
N GLY A 110 -13.95 -8.57 10.47
CA GLY A 110 -15.34 -8.99 10.52
C GLY A 110 -15.68 -9.74 11.82
N ILE A 111 -14.81 -10.62 12.31
CA ILE A 111 -15.01 -11.29 13.61
C ILE A 111 -15.05 -10.27 14.74
N LEU A 112 -14.13 -9.30 14.77
CA LEU A 112 -14.08 -8.27 15.81
C LEU A 112 -15.33 -7.39 15.80
N GLU A 113 -15.84 -7.02 14.63
CA GLU A 113 -17.07 -6.25 14.48
C GLU A 113 -18.31 -7.02 14.94
N ILE A 114 -18.40 -8.31 14.61
CA ILE A 114 -19.47 -9.19 15.09
C ILE A 114 -19.41 -9.31 16.63
N VAL A 115 -18.22 -9.49 17.21
CA VAL A 115 -18.04 -9.54 18.67
C VAL A 115 -18.40 -8.19 19.30
N LEU A 116 -17.99 -7.08 18.68
CA LEU A 116 -18.30 -5.73 19.14
C LEU A 116 -19.80 -5.48 19.16
N TYR A 117 -20.53 -5.91 18.12
CA TYR A 117 -21.98 -5.84 18.06
C TYR A 117 -22.65 -6.43 19.30
N PHE A 118 -22.24 -7.63 19.73
CA PHE A 118 -22.80 -8.25 20.94
C PHE A 118 -22.55 -7.42 22.20
N ARG A 119 -21.44 -6.67 22.26
CA ARG A 119 -21.10 -5.79 23.39
C ARG A 119 -21.88 -4.48 23.38
N ILE A 120 -22.14 -3.91 22.20
CA ILE A 120 -22.79 -2.59 22.05
C ILE A 120 -24.26 -2.66 21.61
N ARG A 121 -24.88 -3.85 21.62
CA ARG A 121 -26.27 -4.12 21.18
C ARG A 121 -27.37 -3.21 21.75
N ARG A 122 -27.09 -2.43 22.79
CA ARG A 122 -28.04 -1.47 23.40
C ARG A 122 -27.97 -0.07 22.79
N ILE A 123 -27.02 0.19 21.89
CA ILE A 123 -26.83 1.48 21.22
C ILE A 123 -27.66 1.51 19.93
N PRO A 124 -28.34 2.63 19.58
CA PRO A 124 -29.20 2.72 18.39
C PRO A 124 -28.52 2.38 17.05
N TYR A 125 -27.19 2.48 16.97
CA TYR A 125 -26.41 2.27 15.74
C TYR A 125 -25.79 0.87 15.65
N ALA A 126 -26.03 -0.01 16.62
CA ALA A 126 -25.39 -1.33 16.68
C ALA A 126 -25.70 -2.20 15.46
N GLY A 127 -26.89 -2.08 14.87
CA GLY A 127 -27.26 -2.83 13.66
C GLY A 127 -26.35 -2.55 12.46
N TRP A 128 -25.79 -1.34 12.35
CA TRP A 128 -24.85 -0.99 11.29
C TRP A 128 -23.50 -1.70 11.44
N VAL A 129 -23.04 -1.87 12.69
CA VAL A 129 -21.77 -2.58 12.98
C VAL A 129 -21.88 -4.08 12.66
N LEU A 130 -23.05 -4.68 12.86
CA LEU A 130 -23.27 -6.06 12.43
C LEU A 130 -23.31 -6.20 10.90
N PHE A 131 -23.93 -5.24 10.23
CA PHE A 131 -24.02 -5.25 8.76
C PHE A 131 -22.63 -5.08 8.12
N ASP A 132 -21.82 -4.16 8.66
CA ASP A 132 -20.43 -3.95 8.26
C ASP A 132 -19.60 -5.24 8.43
N GLY A 133 -19.69 -5.87 9.61
CA GLY A 133 -18.96 -7.11 9.89
C GLY A 133 -19.37 -8.30 9.01
N ILE A 134 -20.60 -8.31 8.49
CA ILE A 134 -21.06 -9.32 7.52
C ILE A 134 -20.57 -8.99 6.10
N ILE A 135 -20.48 -7.72 5.72
CA ILE A 135 -19.97 -7.30 4.40
C ILE A 135 -18.46 -7.55 4.30
N THR A 136 -17.73 -7.32 5.38
CA THR A 136 -16.28 -7.46 5.44
C THR A 136 -15.84 -8.93 5.37
N LEU A 137 -16.69 -9.89 5.78
CA LEU A 137 -16.42 -11.33 5.81
C LEU A 137 -16.67 -12.02 4.45
#